data_AF-A0A6P1HPG1-F1
#
_entry.id   AF-A0A6P1HPG1-F1
#
_cell.length_a   1.000
_cell.length_b   1.000
_cell.length_c   1.000
_cell.angle_alpha   90.00
_cell.angle_beta   90.00
_cell.angle_gamma   90.00
#
_symmetry.space_group_name_H-M   'P 1'
#
loop_
_entity.id
_entity.type
_entity.pdbx_description
1 polymer ?
#
loop_
_entity_poly.entity_id
_entity_poly.type
_entity_poly.pdbx_seq_one_letter_code
_entity_poly.pdbx_strand_id
1 'polypeptide(L)' 'MGKKIYWIIIFITLAVNVVALQWTIESFFGEEYKHVLTYSIISIISSLICVVTFWRWRKQEYK' A
#
# COMPACT_ATOMS: atom_id res chain seq x y z
N MET A 1 -7.06 -21.78 -5.25
CA MET A 1 -5.89 -21.13 -4.62
C MET A 1 -5.76 -19.63 -4.94
N GLY A 2 -6.22 -19.13 -6.10
CA GLY A 2 -6.11 -17.71 -6.47
C GLY A 2 -6.75 -16.71 -5.49
N LYS A 3 -7.89 -17.06 -4.88
CA LYS A 3 -8.63 -16.18 -3.94
C LYS A 3 -7.80 -15.77 -2.71
N LYS A 4 -7.07 -16.71 -2.09
CA LYS A 4 -6.24 -16.43 -0.89
C LYS A 4 -5.05 -15.51 -1.23
N ILE A 5 -4.50 -15.62 -2.44
CA ILE A 5 -3.36 -14.81 -2.88
C ILE A 5 -3.74 -13.33 -2.97
N TYR A 6 -4.93 -12.98 -3.49
CA TYR A 6 -5.38 -11.59 -3.52
C TYR A 6 -5.51 -10.98 -2.13
N TRP A 7 -6.06 -11.74 -1.18
CA TRP A 7 -6.17 -11.30 0.21
C TRP A 7 -4.79 -11.09 0.86
N ILE A 8 -3.84 -12.00 0.61
CA ILE A 8 -2.46 -11.84 1.08
C ILE A 8 -1.83 -10.56 0.51
N ILE A 9 -1.97 -10.32 -0.80
CA ILE A 9 -1.42 -9.13 -1.45
C ILE A 9 -2.05 -7.86 -0.86
N ILE A 10 -3.37 -7.81 -0.73
CA ILE A 10 -4.08 -6.67 -0.14
C ILE A 10 -3.57 -6.40 1.28
N PHE A 11 -3.46 -7.44 2.10
CA PHE A 11 -3.01 -7.31 3.49
C PHE A 11 -1.56 -6.80 3.58
N ILE A 12 -0.66 -7.34 2.75
CA ILE A 12 0.73 -6.88 2.67
C ILE A 12 0.79 -5.42 2.22
N THR A 13 0.06 -5.03 1.16
CA THR A 13 0.06 -3.64 0.70
C THR A 13 -0.48 -2.67 1.76
N LEU A 14 -1.45 -3.11 2.56
CA LEU A 14 -2.01 -2.33 3.67
C LEU A 14 -0.98 -2.14 4.79
N ALA A 15 -0.27 -3.21 5.17
CA ALA A 15 0.81 -3.14 6.15
C ALA A 15 1.94 -2.20 5.69
N VAL A 16 2.38 -2.31 4.43
CA VAL A 16 3.37 -1.40 3.84
C VAL A 16 2.87 0.05 3.88
N ASN A 17 1.59 0.29 3.63
CA ASN A 17 1.02 1.63 3.68
C ASN A 17 1.07 2.24 5.09
N VAL A 18 0.72 1.45 6.12
CA VAL A 18 0.78 1.90 7.52
C VAL A 18 2.21 2.23 7.93
N VAL A 19 3.18 1.39 7.59
CA VAL A 19 4.59 1.64 7.89
C VAL A 19 5.12 2.86 7.14
N ALA A 20 4.80 2.99 5.85
CA ALA A 20 5.19 4.17 5.07
C ALA A 20 4.59 5.46 5.63
N LEU A 21 3.34 5.43 6.11
CA LEU A 21 2.71 6.57 6.77
C LEU A 21 3.44 6.95 8.06
N GLN A 22 3.78 5.97 8.90
CA GLN A 22 4.54 6.21 10.12
C GLN A 22 5.88 6.90 9.81
N TRP A 23 6.65 6.36 8.86
CA TRP A 23 7.93 6.97 8.46
C TRP A 23 7.76 8.33 7.80
N THR A 24 6.66 8.59 7.10
CA THR A 24 6.35 9.91 6.56
C THR A 24 6.16 10.93 7.69
N ILE A 25 5.44 10.55 8.75
CA ILE A 25 5.22 11.40 9.93
C ILE A 25 6.54 11.65 10.66
N GLU A 26 7.31 10.60 10.93
CA GLU A 26 8.64 10.70 11.57
C GLU A 26 9.57 11.60 10.76
N SER A 27 9.62 11.42 9.44
CA SER A 27 10.45 12.24 8.54
C SER A 27 10.00 13.70 8.53
N PHE A 28 8.68 13.96 8.61
CA PHE A 28 8.16 15.32 8.63
C PHE A 28 8.56 16.04 9.91
N PHE A 29 8.43 15.39 11.07
CA PHE A 29 8.85 15.97 12.35
C PHE A 29 10.37 16.03 12.51
N GLY A 30 11.12 15.15 11.85
CA GLY A 30 12.58 15.22 11.77
C GLY A 30 13.12 16.24 10.76
N GLU A 31 12.25 17.03 10.12
CA GLU A 31 12.59 17.97 9.03
C GLU A 31 13.29 17.33 7.83
N GLU A 32 13.13 16.01 7.66
CA GLU A 32 13.70 15.21 6.59
C GLU A 32 12.76 15.14 5.36
N TYR A 33 12.46 16.30 4.77
CA TYR A 33 11.46 16.43 3.70
C TYR A 33 11.71 15.55 2.46
N LYS A 34 12.98 15.20 2.18
CA LYS A 34 13.31 14.25 1.10
C LYS A 34 12.78 12.84 1.40
N HIS A 35 12.85 12.41 2.66
CA HIS A 35 12.31 11.14 3.11
C HIS A 35 10.78 11.16 3.12
N VAL A 36 10.15 12.28 3.50
CA VAL A 36 8.69 12.50 3.39
C VAL A 36 8.19 12.24 1.96
N LEU A 37 8.82 12.86 0.97
CA LEU A 37 8.45 12.66 -0.45
C LEU A 37 8.65 11.21 -0.89
N THR A 38 9.75 10.58 -0.46
CA THR A 38 10.05 9.19 -0.80
C THR A 38 8.98 8.23 -0.27
N TYR A 39 8.64 8.34 1.02
CA TYR A 39 7.62 7.48 1.63
C TYR A 39 6.21 7.78 1.12
N SER A 40 5.92 9.03 0.77
CA SER A 40 4.66 9.40 0.11
C SER A 40 4.50 8.73 -1.25
N ILE A 41 5.55 8.73 -2.09
CA ILE A 41 5.54 8.03 -3.38
C ILE A 41 5.33 6.52 -3.19
N ILE A 42 6.02 5.92 -2.22
CA ILE A 42 5.87 4.49 -1.90
C ILE A 42 4.42 4.18 -1.47
N SER A 43 3.81 5.02 -0.63
CA SER A 43 2.42 4.88 -0.21
C SER A 43 1.45 4.97 -1.40
N ILE A 44 1.64 5.93 -2.31
CA ILE A 44 0.81 6.07 -3.52
C ILE A 44 0.91 4.81 -4.41
N ILE A 45 2.13 4.33 -4.68
CA ILE A 45 2.34 3.14 -5.51
C ILE A 45 1.71 1.90 -4.84
N SER A 46 1.91 1.72 -3.53
CA SER A 46 1.30 0.62 -2.78
C SER A 46 -0.23 0.67 -2.82
N SER A 47 -0.83 1.86 -2.67
CA SER A 47 -2.27 2.07 -2.77
C SER A 47 -2.81 1.71 -4.15
N LEU A 48 -2.12 2.08 -5.23
CA LEU A 48 -2.50 1.70 -6.60
C LEU A 48 -2.49 0.18 -6.78
N ILE A 49 -1.43 -0.50 -6.30
CA ILE A 49 -1.34 -1.97 -6.35
C ILE A 49 -2.50 -2.61 -5.56
N CYS A 50 -2.82 -2.08 -4.38
CA CYS A 50 -3.92 -2.55 -3.56
C CYS A 50 -5.26 -2.44 -4.29
N VAL A 51 -5.55 -1.28 -4.90
CA VAL A 51 -6.80 -1.04 -5.66
C VAL A 51 -6.91 -1.98 -6.87
N VAL A 52 -5.85 -2.13 -7.65
CA VAL A 52 -5.84 -3.03 -8.82
C VAL A 52 -6.03 -4.48 -8.38
N THR A 53 -5.36 -4.90 -7.32
CA THR A 53 -5.49 -6.24 -6.73
C THR A 53 -6.92 -6.49 -6.25
N PHE A 54 -7.52 -5.51 -5.58
CA PHE A 54 -8.91 -5.58 -5.11
C PHE A 54 -9.91 -5.68 -6.26
N TRP A 55 -9.75 -4.90 -7.33
CA TRP A 55 -10.61 -5.03 -8.52
C TRP A 55 -10.45 -6.38 -9.20
N ARG A 56 -9.23 -6.92 -9.30
CA ARG A 56 -8.99 -8.26 -9.85
C ARG A 56 -9.65 -9.33 -8.99
N TRP A 57 -9.54 -9.24 -7.66
CA TRP A 57 -10.22 -10.13 -6.74
C TRP A 57 -11.74 -10.07 -6.93
N ARG A 58 -12.32 -8.86 -6.94
CA ARG A 58 -13.76 -8.65 -7.16
C ARG A 58 -14.21 -9.29 -8.48
N LYS A 59 -13.47 -9.06 -9.58
CA LYS A 59 -13.81 -9.65 -10.88
C LYS A 59 -13.73 -11.17 -10.91
N GLN A 60 -12.87 -11.79 -10.08
CA GLN A 60 -12.80 -13.25 -9.97
C GLN A 60 -13.87 -13.84 -9.05
N GLU A 61 -14.28 -13.11 -8.01
CA GLU A 61 -15.26 -13.60 -7.04
C GLU A 61 -16.68 -13.56 -7.62
N TYR A 62 -17.01 -12.50 -8.36
CA TYR A 62 -18.32 -12.30 -8.97
C TYR A 62 -18.36 -12.74 -10.44
N LYS A 63 -17.52 -13.71 -10.81
CA LYS A 63 -17.46 -14.29 -12.16
C LYS A 63 -18.31 -15.54 -12.27
#